data_AF-A0A6B0ZIK4-F1
#
_entry.id   AF-A0A6B0ZIK4-F1
#
_cell.length_a   1.000
_cell.length_b   1.000
_cell.length_c   1.000
_cell.angle_alpha   90.00
_cell.angle_beta   90.00
_cell.angle_gamma   90.00
#
_symmetry.space_group_name_H-M   'P 1'
#
loop_
_entity.id
_entity.type
_entity.pdbx_description
1 polymer ?
#
loop_
_entity_poly.entity_id
_entity_poly.type
_entity_poly.pdbx_seq_one_letter_code
_entity_poly.pdbx_strand_id
1 'polypeptide(L)'
;QLDGANTWDILRRVLLPVSGPAIMSLSALLFLFAWNDFLLALVLLPQNEAAQTAPLALSFFAGLRRGGEPSTIAAAALLVAFPVLIVYIFMQRRFIQGITTGATKG
;
A
#
# COMPACT_ATOMS: atom_id res chain seq x y z
N GLN A 1 -25.49 -26.24 6.76
CA GLN A 1 -24.68 -26.82 7.85
C GLN A 1 -24.61 -28.34 7.68
N LEU A 2 -24.18 -28.84 6.51
CA LEU A 2 -24.20 -30.28 6.21
C LEU A 2 -22.93 -31.02 6.69
N ASP A 3 -21.81 -30.33 6.92
CA ASP A 3 -20.51 -30.95 7.22
C ASP A 3 -20.00 -30.80 8.68
N GLY A 4 -20.83 -30.34 9.62
CA GLY A 4 -20.42 -30.21 11.04
C GLY A 4 -19.31 -29.18 11.32
N ALA A 5 -18.90 -28.39 10.34
CA ALA A 5 -17.86 -27.37 10.49
C ALA A 5 -18.35 -26.19 11.34
N ASN A 6 -17.55 -25.81 12.34
CA ASN A 6 -17.77 -24.62 13.17
C ASN A 6 -17.74 -23.35 12.28
N THR A 7 -18.50 -22.31 12.64
CA THR A 7 -18.55 -21.04 11.90
C THR A 7 -17.16 -20.44 11.68
N TRP A 8 -16.25 -20.60 12.65
CA TRP A 8 -14.85 -20.19 12.54
C TRP A 8 -14.05 -20.96 11.48
N ASP A 9 -14.34 -22.26 11.30
CA ASP A 9 -13.71 -23.07 10.25
C ASP A 9 -14.20 -22.66 8.87
N ILE A 10 -15.50 -22.39 8.73
CA ILE A 10 -16.08 -21.91 7.46
C ILE A 10 -15.47 -20.55 7.08
N LEU A 11 -15.35 -19.62 8.05
CA LEU A 11 -14.74 -18.32 7.83
C LEU A 11 -13.30 -18.44 7.29
N ARG A 12 -12.46 -19.26 7.95
CA ARG A 12 -11.02 -19.37 7.62
C ARG A 12 -10.72 -20.24 6.42
N ARG A 13 -11.43 -21.36 6.26
CA ARG A 13 -11.13 -22.36 5.23
C ARG A 13 -11.88 -22.14 3.93
N VAL A 14 -13.00 -21.42 3.95
CA VAL A 14 -13.85 -21.21 2.76
C VAL A 14 -13.92 -19.73 2.39
N LEU A 15 -14.39 -18.87 3.29
CA LEU A 15 -14.59 -17.44 2.99
C LEU A 15 -13.26 -16.69 2.74
N LEU A 16 -12.31 -16.78 3.67
CA LEU A 16 -11.02 -16.09 3.57
C LEU A 16 -10.23 -16.36 2.28
N PRO A 17 -10.03 -17.62 1.83
CA PRO A 17 -9.30 -17.89 0.58
C PRO A 17 -10.06 -17.44 -0.67
N VAL A 18 -11.40 -17.52 -0.67
CA VAL A 18 -12.23 -17.03 -1.78
C VAL A 18 -12.18 -15.51 -1.88
N SER A 19 -12.16 -14.80 -0.75
CA SER A 19 -11.97 -13.35 -0.70
C SER A 19 -10.53 -12.91 -0.91
N GLY A 20 -9.55 -13.83 -1.00
CA GLY A 20 -8.13 -13.53 -1.12
C GLY A 20 -7.78 -12.51 -2.22
N PRO A 21 -8.27 -12.67 -3.46
CA PRO A 21 -8.03 -11.69 -4.53
C PRO A 21 -8.63 -10.31 -4.23
N ALA A 22 -9.83 -10.25 -3.64
CA ALA A 22 -10.48 -8.99 -3.28
C ALA A 22 -9.77 -8.26 -2.13
N ILE A 23 -9.35 -9.01 -1.10
CA ILE A 23 -8.58 -8.49 0.04
C ILE A 23 -7.24 -7.92 -0.43
N MET A 24 -6.58 -8.60 -1.39
CA MET A 24 -5.35 -8.08 -1.99
C MET A 24 -5.58 -6.73 -2.64
N SER A 25 -6.56 -6.62 -3.55
CA SER A 25 -6.86 -5.36 -4.24
C SER A 25 -7.18 -4.22 -3.26
N LEU A 26 -8.00 -4.52 -2.23
CA LEU A 26 -8.32 -3.57 -1.18
C LEU A 26 -7.08 -3.15 -0.39
N SER A 27 -6.21 -4.09 -0.03
CA SER A 27 -4.99 -3.80 0.73
C SER A 27 -4.04 -2.89 -0.03
N ALA A 28 -3.91 -3.06 -1.35
CA ALA A 28 -3.09 -2.17 -2.15
C ALA A 28 -3.69 -0.78 -2.33
N LEU A 29 -5.01 -0.67 -2.49
CA LEU A 29 -5.70 0.63 -2.49
C LEU A 29 -5.49 1.34 -1.15
N LEU A 30 -5.70 0.65 -0.03
CA LEU A 30 -5.48 1.18 1.31
C LEU A 30 -4.02 1.58 1.53
N PHE A 31 -3.06 0.78 1.05
CA PHE A 31 -1.65 1.13 1.09
C PHE A 31 -1.36 2.41 0.31
N LEU A 32 -1.89 2.55 -0.91
CA LEU A 32 -1.72 3.76 -1.72
C LEU A 32 -2.27 4.99 -0.99
N PHE A 33 -3.46 4.89 -0.39
CA PHE A 33 -4.05 5.98 0.38
C PHE A 33 -3.20 6.33 1.60
N ALA A 34 -2.88 5.34 2.44
CA ALA A 34 -2.12 5.57 3.67
C ALA A 34 -0.70 6.08 3.40
N TRP A 35 -0.04 5.59 2.34
CA TRP A 35 1.29 6.03 1.95
C TRP A 35 1.33 7.46 1.41
N ASN A 36 0.28 7.87 0.68
CA ASN A 36 0.18 9.22 0.11
C ASN A 36 -0.49 10.24 1.04
N ASP A 37 -0.88 9.86 2.27
CA ASP A 37 -1.57 10.77 3.18
C ASP A 37 -0.63 11.84 3.75
N PHE A 38 -0.43 12.89 2.95
CA PHE A 38 0.44 14.01 3.26
C PHE A 38 -0.21 15.02 4.21
N LEU A 39 -1.51 15.29 4.06
CA LEU A 39 -2.18 16.33 4.84
C LEU A 39 -2.24 15.99 6.32
N LEU A 40 -2.59 14.75 6.65
CA LEU A 40 -2.65 14.30 8.04
C LEU A 40 -1.27 14.40 8.70
N ALA A 41 -0.22 13.99 7.98
CA ALA A 41 1.15 14.10 8.47
C ALA A 41 1.58 15.55 8.65
N LEU A 42 1.27 16.44 7.69
CA LEU A 42 1.62 17.86 7.75
C LEU A 42 1.00 18.54 8.98
N VAL A 43 -0.23 18.17 9.34
CA VAL A 43 -0.95 18.76 10.48
C VAL A 43 -0.44 18.21 11.82
N LEU A 44 -0.23 16.89 11.92
CA LEU A 44 0.05 16.23 13.20
C LEU A 44 1.55 16.13 13.53
N LEU A 45 2.40 16.02 12.51
CA LEU A 45 3.81 15.66 12.65
C LEU A 45 4.81 16.70 12.10
N PRO A 46 4.49 18.00 11.97
CA PRO A 46 5.39 18.94 11.29
C PRO A 46 6.73 19.15 12.02
N GLN A 47 6.75 19.00 13.34
CA GLN A 47 7.90 19.30 14.20
C GLN A 47 8.69 18.05 14.63
N ASN A 48 8.10 16.86 14.52
CA ASN A 48 8.72 15.62 14.97
C ASN A 48 9.35 14.88 13.79
N GLU A 49 10.59 15.23 13.45
CA GLU A 49 11.33 14.68 12.30
C GLU A 49 11.39 13.15 12.30
N ALA A 50 11.53 12.52 13.46
CA ALA A 50 11.60 11.07 13.59
C ALA A 50 10.28 10.35 13.27
N ALA A 51 9.16 11.09 13.30
CA ALA A 51 7.83 10.56 13.05
C ALA A 51 7.21 11.10 11.74
N GLN A 52 7.94 11.90 10.96
CA GLN A 52 7.45 12.40 9.68
C GLN A 52 7.25 11.25 8.68
N THR A 53 6.15 11.30 7.94
CA THR A 53 5.92 10.38 6.83
C THR A 53 6.85 10.70 5.64
N ALA A 54 7.11 9.71 4.80
CA ALA A 54 8.03 9.87 3.67
C ALA A 54 7.65 11.03 2.72
N PRO A 55 6.37 11.24 2.35
CA PRO A 55 5.97 12.40 1.55
C PRO A 55 6.15 13.75 2.27
N LEU A 56 5.90 13.77 3.59
CA LEU A 56 6.10 14.97 4.40
C LEU A 56 7.58 15.35 4.46
N ALA A 57 8.46 14.38 4.75
CA ALA A 57 9.90 14.59 4.77
C ALA A 57 10.42 15.12 3.42
N LEU A 58 9.93 14.58 2.30
CA LEU A 58 10.30 15.03 0.94
C LEU A 58 9.98 16.51 0.70
N SER A 59 8.86 17.01 1.23
CA SER A 59 8.47 18.42 1.07
C SER A 59 9.49 19.39 1.70
N PHE A 60 10.17 18.97 2.78
CA PHE A 60 11.22 19.77 3.41
C PHE A 60 12.50 19.87 2.58
N PHE A 61 12.79 18.85 1.76
CA PHE A 61 13.88 18.91 0.78
C PHE A 61 13.52 19.81 -0.41
N ALA A 62 12.24 19.83 -0.81
CA ALA A 62 11.79 20.55 -2.00
C ALA A 62 11.62 22.07 -1.80
N GLY A 63 11.39 22.57 -0.59
CA GLY A 63 11.14 24.01 -0.41
C GLY A 63 11.30 24.62 0.98
N LEU A 64 11.21 23.86 2.08
CA LEU A 64 11.05 24.47 3.42
C LEU A 64 12.33 24.67 4.25
N ARG A 65 13.43 23.95 4.00
CA ARG A 65 14.65 24.09 4.84
C ARG A 65 16.00 24.11 4.11
N ARG A 66 16.11 23.54 2.90
CA ARG A 66 17.44 23.22 2.32
C ARG A 66 17.81 23.92 1.01
N GLY A 67 16.99 24.84 0.47
CA GLY A 67 17.29 25.48 -0.81
C GLY A 67 17.64 24.43 -1.89
N GLY A 68 16.79 23.42 -1.99
CA GLY A 68 17.17 22.06 -2.40
C GLY A 68 17.80 21.97 -3.80
N GLU A 69 18.96 21.31 -3.86
CA GLU A 69 19.53 20.90 -5.14
C GLU A 69 18.58 19.92 -5.85
N PRO A 70 18.28 20.12 -7.14
CA PRO A 70 17.37 19.24 -7.90
C PRO A 70 17.77 17.76 -7.85
N SER A 71 19.06 17.47 -7.78
CA SER A 71 19.64 16.13 -7.62
C SER A 71 19.19 15.45 -6.31
N THR A 72 19.21 16.19 -5.21
CA THR A 72 18.85 15.67 -3.88
C THR A 72 17.34 15.44 -3.79
N ILE A 73 16.54 16.35 -4.35
CA ILE A 73 15.08 16.20 -4.40
C ILE A 73 14.70 14.99 -5.25
N ALA A 74 15.34 14.81 -6.41
CA ALA A 74 15.10 13.65 -7.28
C ALA A 74 15.48 12.34 -6.58
N ALA A 75 16.63 12.28 -5.91
CA ALA A 75 17.05 11.10 -5.16
C ALA A 75 16.06 10.74 -4.04
N ALA A 76 15.60 11.74 -3.26
CA ALA A 76 14.61 11.54 -2.21
C ALA A 76 13.25 11.10 -2.79
N ALA A 77 12.81 11.70 -3.91
CA ALA A 77 11.57 11.31 -4.58
C ALA A 77 11.60 9.85 -5.07
N LEU A 78 12.74 9.39 -5.60
CA LEU A 78 12.93 7.99 -5.98
C LEU A 78 12.81 7.05 -4.77
N LEU A 79 13.39 7.42 -3.63
CA LEU A 79 13.27 6.64 -2.39
C LEU A 79 11.82 6.58 -1.87
N VAL A 80 11.07 7.69 -1.98
CA VAL A 80 9.65 7.74 -1.58
C VAL A 80 8.77 6.90 -2.53
N ALA A 81 9.11 6.85 -3.82
CA ALA A 81 8.38 6.06 -4.82
C ALA A 81 8.70 4.55 -4.74
N PHE A 82 9.87 4.18 -4.23
CA PHE A 82 10.36 2.81 -4.22
C PHE A 82 9.42 1.78 -3.55
N PRO A 83 8.83 2.04 -2.37
CA PRO A 83 7.89 1.11 -1.73
C PRO A 83 6.61 0.90 -2.55
N VAL A 84 6.12 1.95 -3.20
CA VAL A 84 4.94 1.88 -4.07
C VAL A 84 5.21 0.99 -5.28
N LEU A 85 6.40 1.12 -5.88
CA LEU A 85 6.83 0.26 -6.99
C LEU A 85 6.92 -1.22 -6.56
N ILE A 86 7.47 -1.49 -5.36
CA ILE A 86 7.50 -2.85 -4.81
C ILE A 86 6.09 -3.42 -4.70
N VAL A 87 5.18 -2.70 -4.04
CA VAL A 87 3.79 -3.14 -3.86
C VAL A 87 3.13 -3.39 -5.21
N TYR A 88 3.36 -2.50 -6.18
CA TYR A 88 2.82 -2.64 -7.53
C TYR A 88 3.31 -3.90 -8.26
N ILE A 89 4.62 -4.20 -8.20
CA ILE A 89 5.20 -5.40 -8.83
C ILE A 89 4.63 -6.69 -8.20
N PHE A 90 4.50 -6.72 -6.87
CA PHE A 90 3.90 -7.86 -6.17
C PHE A 90 2.41 -8.03 -6.52
N MET A 91 1.69 -6.91 -6.60
CA MET A 91 0.29 -6.86 -6.99
C MET A 91 0.05 -7.35 -8.41
N GLN A 92 0.82 -6.86 -9.40
CA GLN A 92 0.64 -7.21 -10.82
C GLN A 92 0.65 -8.73 -11.04
N ARG A 93 1.58 -9.46 -10.39
CA ARG A 93 1.66 -10.92 -10.51
C ARG A 93 0.41 -11.62 -9.95
N ARG A 94 -0.15 -11.12 -8.85
CA ARG A 94 -1.34 -11.70 -8.18
C ARG A 94 -2.63 -11.34 -8.91
N PHE A 95 -2.72 -10.14 -9.48
CA PHE A 95 -3.87 -9.69 -10.25
C PHE A 95 -4.06 -10.56 -11.50
N ILE A 96 -2.97 -10.88 -12.20
CA ILE A 96 -2.98 -11.76 -13.38
C ILE A 96 -3.44 -13.19 -13.01
N GLN A 97 -2.95 -13.73 -11.88
CA GLN A 97 -3.34 -15.06 -11.39
C GLN A 97 -4.81 -15.11 -10.91
N GLY A 98 -5.33 -14.02 -10.33
CA GLY A 98 -6.72 -13.93 -9.88
C GLY A 98 -7.72 -13.95 -11.04
N ILE A 99 -7.39 -13.27 -12.15
CA ILE A 99 -8.22 -13.26 -13.36
C ILE A 99 -8.27 -14.65 -14.02
N THR A 100 -7.14 -15.35 -14.11
CA THR A 100 -7.09 -16.67 -14.74
C THR A 100 -7.78 -17.76 -13.93
N THR A 101 -7.70 -17.70 -12.60
CA THR A 101 -8.41 -18.67 -11.73
C THR A 101 -9.93 -18.49 -11.76
N GLY A 102 -10.41 -17.27 -12.02
CA GLY A 102 -11.83 -17.00 -12.29
C GLY A 102 -12.29 -17.44 -13.68
N ALA A 103 -11.41 -17.37 -14.69
CA ALA A 103 -11.70 -17.75 -16.06
C ALA A 103 -11.78 -19.27 -16.31
N THR A 104 -11.12 -20.10 -15.49
CA THR A 104 -11.12 -21.56 -15.64
C THR A 104 -12.20 -22.29 -14.83
N LYS A 105 -13.09 -21.55 -14.14
CA LYS A 105 -14.27 -22.10 -13.44
C LYS A 105 -15.60 -21.73 -14.13
N GLY A 106 -15.53 -21.31 -15.40
CA GLY A 106 -16.66 -21.28 -16.32
C GLY A 106 -16.69 -22.53 -17.18
#